data_AF-A0A7V9F0I9-F1
#
_entry.id   AF-A0A7V9F0I9-F1
#
_cell.length_a   1.000
_cell.length_b   1.000
_cell.length_c   1.000
_cell.angle_alpha   90.00
_cell.angle_beta   90.00
_cell.angle_gamma   90.00
#
_symmetry.space_group_name_H-M   'P 1'
#
loop_
_entity.id
_entity.type
_entity.pdbx_description
1 polymer ?
#
loop_
_entity_poly.entity_id
_entity_poly.type
_entity_poly.pdbx_seq_one_letter_code
_entity_poly.pdbx_strand_id
1 'polypeptide(L)'
;MEGSAADSVGTQSSWLRCYRCWSQNLEVQLHYEGILKVEPDTAEAVEPIEEVQEAVVQCLDCMHDQPHLSLAFYEENGRRVSRIEAVDDRWERMVTGMPWVASCTVAVDGDEVESCSGPEAADSLAFAAFGDHGTREFFTHVRFHKHEGDSRIVIHMLVELYARSEEEASEVLEAASRGTLAITSLAPESRPPASSGGEPPH
;
A
#
# COMPACT_ATOMS: atom_id res chain seq x y z
N MET A 1 13.80 -5.65 40.50
CA MET A 1 12.85 -4.59 40.10
C MET A 1 13.70 -3.36 39.82
N GLU A 2 13.78 -2.81 38.63
CA GLU A 2 13.02 -2.95 37.39
C GLU A 2 13.95 -2.58 36.23
N GLY A 3 13.84 -3.29 35.11
CA GLY A 3 14.42 -2.89 33.85
C GLY A 3 13.47 -1.98 33.09
N SER A 4 14.02 -1.10 32.24
CA SER A 4 13.39 -0.58 31.03
C SER A 4 14.38 0.32 30.30
N ALA A 5 15.20 -0.28 29.45
CA ALA A 5 15.96 0.43 28.41
C ALA A 5 16.10 -0.42 27.13
N ALA A 6 15.36 -1.53 27.02
CA ALA A 6 15.44 -2.44 25.88
C ALA A 6 14.42 -2.12 24.75
N ASP A 7 13.42 -1.28 25.00
CA ASP A 7 12.31 -1.07 24.05
C ASP A 7 12.56 -0.03 22.95
N SER A 8 13.62 0.76 23.02
CA SER A 8 13.88 1.84 22.04
C SER A 8 14.80 1.44 20.87
N VAL A 9 15.56 0.35 21.00
CA VAL A 9 16.49 -0.12 19.95
C VAL A 9 15.82 -1.18 19.05
N GLY A 10 14.82 -1.92 19.56
CA GLY A 10 14.06 -2.91 18.78
C GLY A 10 13.03 -2.32 17.82
N THR A 11 12.58 -1.08 18.06
CA THR A 11 11.62 -0.34 17.22
C THR A 11 12.27 0.41 16.05
N GLN A 12 13.58 0.69 16.10
CA GLN A 12 14.30 1.36 15.00
C GLN A 12 14.74 0.40 13.88
N SER A 13 14.73 -0.91 14.10
CA SER A 13 15.10 -1.94 13.11
C SER A 13 13.90 -2.68 12.52
N SER A 14 12.68 -2.35 12.95
CA SER A 14 11.47 -3.06 12.56
C SER A 14 10.87 -2.64 11.21
N TRP A 15 11.24 -1.50 10.66
CA TRP A 15 10.60 -0.95 9.46
C TRP A 15 10.85 -1.84 8.22
N LEU A 16 12.03 -2.47 8.10
CA LEU A 16 12.41 -3.31 6.97
C LEU A 16 11.98 -4.77 7.16
N ARG A 17 10.67 -5.02 7.16
CA ARG A 17 10.06 -6.36 7.15
C ARG A 17 8.63 -6.32 6.63
N CYS A 18 8.05 -7.49 6.39
CA CYS A 18 6.66 -7.64 6.03
C CYS A 18 5.74 -7.20 7.18
N TYR A 19 4.82 -6.26 6.92
CA TYR A 19 3.87 -5.79 7.94
C TYR A 19 2.82 -6.86 8.32
N ARG A 20 2.61 -7.84 7.43
CA ARG A 20 1.63 -8.91 7.60
C ARG A 20 2.17 -10.14 8.29
N CYS A 21 3.30 -10.68 7.81
CA CYS A 21 3.85 -11.96 8.27
C CYS A 21 5.23 -11.89 8.96
N TRP A 22 5.77 -10.69 9.18
CA TRP A 22 7.02 -10.47 9.95
C TRP A 22 8.30 -10.92 9.26
N SER A 23 8.16 -11.57 8.10
CA SER A 23 9.30 -12.02 7.32
C SER A 23 10.16 -10.85 6.83
N GLN A 24 11.47 -11.06 6.86
CA GLN A 24 12.45 -10.21 6.20
C GLN A 24 12.81 -10.72 4.80
N ASN A 25 12.15 -11.79 4.34
CA ASN A 25 12.29 -12.33 2.99
C ASN A 25 11.54 -11.44 2.00
N LEU A 26 12.17 -10.32 1.67
CA LEU A 26 11.64 -9.28 0.79
C LEU A 26 12.40 -9.29 -0.54
N GLU A 27 11.66 -9.09 -1.63
CA GLU A 27 12.17 -8.86 -2.98
C GLU A 27 11.75 -7.47 -3.45
N VAL A 28 12.55 -6.87 -4.33
CA VAL A 28 12.19 -5.65 -5.05
C VAL A 28 11.96 -6.01 -6.50
N GLN A 29 10.75 -5.80 -6.97
CA GLN A 29 10.39 -5.94 -8.38
C GLN A 29 10.47 -4.57 -9.04
N LEU A 30 11.34 -4.47 -10.05
CA LEU A 30 11.57 -3.24 -10.81
C LEU A 30 10.97 -3.37 -12.19
N HIS A 31 10.01 -2.51 -12.49
CA HIS A 31 9.49 -2.32 -13.84
C HIS A 31 10.11 -1.07 -14.40
N TYR A 32 10.90 -1.27 -15.46
CA TYR A 32 11.51 -0.20 -16.22
C TYR A 32 10.83 -0.14 -17.58
N GLU A 33 10.23 1.00 -17.88
CA GLU A 33 9.71 1.32 -19.19
C GLU A 33 10.43 2.57 -19.69
N GLY A 34 10.97 2.53 -20.91
CA GLY A 34 11.65 3.69 -21.46
C GLY A 34 11.74 3.67 -22.98
N ILE A 35 11.71 4.86 -23.56
CA ILE A 35 11.82 5.07 -25.00
C ILE A 35 13.17 5.73 -25.28
N LEU A 36 14.07 4.99 -25.93
CA LEU A 36 15.35 5.54 -26.39
C LEU A 36 15.23 5.96 -27.86
N LYS A 37 15.80 7.12 -28.18
CA LYS A 37 16.00 7.51 -29.58
C LYS A 37 17.26 6.85 -30.12
N VAL A 38 17.21 6.40 -31.36
CA VAL A 38 18.38 5.83 -32.05
C VAL A 38 18.92 6.87 -33.01
N GLU A 39 20.21 7.16 -32.90
CA GLU A 39 20.91 7.98 -33.89
C GLU A 39 21.21 7.11 -35.14
N PRO A 40 20.73 7.49 -36.34
CA PRO A 40 20.76 6.61 -37.50
C PRO A 40 22.17 6.39 -38.07
N ASP A 41 23.06 7.36 -37.90
CA ASP A 41 24.40 7.31 -38.50
C ASP A 41 25.39 6.49 -37.66
N THR A 42 25.17 6.42 -36.34
CA THR A 42 26.03 5.71 -35.37
C THR A 42 25.40 4.42 -34.85
N ALA A 43 24.08 4.27 -35.02
CA ALA A 43 23.26 3.23 -34.38
C ALA A 43 23.30 3.25 -32.84
N GLU A 44 23.74 4.35 -32.25
CA GLU A 44 23.76 4.52 -30.80
C GLU A 44 22.36 4.87 -30.29
N ALA A 45 21.94 4.22 -29.20
CA ALA A 45 20.78 4.63 -28.45
C ALA A 45 21.19 5.80 -27.54
N VAL A 46 20.56 6.96 -27.71
CA VAL A 46 20.80 8.15 -26.89
C VAL A 46 19.99 8.09 -25.60
N GLU A 47 20.16 9.09 -24.73
CA GLU A 47 19.43 9.19 -23.47
C GLU A 47 17.90 9.02 -23.65
N PRO A 48 17.21 8.36 -22.70
CA PRO A 48 15.78 8.14 -22.76
C PRO A 48 15.00 9.45 -22.97
N ILE A 49 14.06 9.45 -23.91
CA ILE A 49 13.13 10.57 -24.11
C ILE A 49 12.03 10.54 -23.04
N GLU A 50 11.67 9.34 -22.61
CA GLU A 50 10.68 9.06 -21.57
C GLU A 50 11.16 7.82 -20.80
N GLU A 51 11.12 7.88 -19.47
CA GLU A 51 11.56 6.81 -18.57
C GLU A 51 10.60 6.79 -17.38
N VAL A 52 9.94 5.65 -17.19
CA VAL A 52 9.13 5.34 -16.02
C VAL A 52 9.79 4.17 -15.31
N GLN A 53 10.09 4.37 -14.04
CA GLN A 53 10.62 3.33 -13.18
C GLN A 53 9.70 3.13 -12.00
N GLU A 54 9.01 1.99 -11.98
CA GLU A 54 8.17 1.57 -10.86
C GLU A 54 8.89 0.48 -10.06
N ALA A 55 8.80 0.58 -8.74
CA ALA A 55 9.38 -0.39 -7.84
C ALA A 55 8.32 -0.83 -6.84
N VAL A 56 8.15 -2.14 -6.71
CA VAL A 56 7.29 -2.75 -5.69
C VAL A 56 8.16 -3.62 -4.80
N VAL A 57 8.07 -3.41 -3.49
CA VAL A 57 8.69 -4.29 -2.51
C VAL A 57 7.68 -5.36 -2.14
N GLN A 58 8.00 -6.64 -2.34
CA GLN A 58 7.09 -7.75 -2.10
C GLN A 58 7.69 -8.72 -1.08
N CYS A 59 6.87 -9.23 -0.16
CA CYS A 59 7.26 -10.31 0.72
C CYS A 59 7.10 -11.66 0.00
N LEU A 60 8.17 -12.45 -0.09
CA LEU A 60 8.15 -13.74 -0.77
C LEU A 60 7.42 -14.84 0.01
N ASP A 61 7.27 -14.69 1.32
CA ASP A 61 6.62 -15.71 2.14
C ASP A 61 5.09 -15.62 2.08
N CYS A 62 4.54 -14.40 1.95
CA CYS A 62 3.09 -14.19 1.85
C CYS A 62 2.63 -13.55 0.54
N MET A 63 3.54 -13.28 -0.40
CA MET A 63 3.28 -12.67 -1.71
C MET A 63 2.50 -11.35 -1.65
N HIS A 64 2.71 -10.55 -0.60
CA HIS A 64 2.08 -9.25 -0.45
C HIS A 64 3.06 -8.13 -0.71
N ASP A 65 2.58 -7.07 -1.32
CA ASP A 65 3.34 -5.85 -1.51
C ASP A 65 3.48 -5.10 -0.17
N GLN A 66 4.56 -4.34 -0.04
CA GLN A 66 4.98 -3.65 1.17
C GLN A 66 4.95 -2.14 0.93
N PRO A 67 3.76 -1.51 0.97
CA PRO A 67 3.57 -0.10 0.61
C PRO A 67 4.17 0.88 1.63
N HIS A 68 4.66 0.38 2.78
CA HIS A 68 5.47 1.15 3.73
C HIS A 68 6.96 1.19 3.39
N LEU A 69 7.37 0.52 2.31
CA LEU A 69 8.75 0.47 1.82
C LEU A 69 8.81 1.01 0.40
N SER A 70 9.83 1.83 0.12
CA SER A 70 10.08 2.37 -1.20
C SER A 70 11.54 2.14 -1.60
N LEU A 71 11.80 2.02 -2.91
CA LEU A 71 13.17 1.99 -3.43
C LEU A 71 13.60 3.41 -3.82
N ALA A 72 14.58 3.95 -3.12
CA ALA A 72 15.21 5.23 -3.42
C ALA A 72 16.52 5.02 -4.19
N PHE A 73 16.85 5.99 -5.05
CA PHE A 73 18.08 5.98 -5.84
C PHE A 73 18.97 7.15 -5.44
N TYR A 74 20.27 6.89 -5.31
CA TYR A 74 21.28 7.88 -4.99
C TYR A 74 22.45 7.75 -5.94
N GLU A 75 23.25 8.81 -6.03
CA GLU A 75 24.57 8.76 -6.62
C GLU A 75 25.62 8.83 -5.52
N GLU A 76 26.47 7.81 -5.42
CA GLU A 76 27.59 7.79 -4.50
C GLU A 76 28.87 7.50 -5.29
N ASN A 77 29.84 8.41 -5.19
CA ASN A 77 31.13 8.31 -5.90
C ASN A 77 30.99 8.08 -7.42
N GLY A 78 30.00 8.72 -8.06
CA GLY A 78 29.72 8.57 -9.49
C GLY A 78 29.08 7.24 -9.88
N ARG A 79 28.59 6.45 -8.91
CA ARG A 79 27.85 5.22 -9.14
C ARG A 79 26.42 5.36 -8.62
N ARG A 80 25.45 4.97 -9.44
CA ARG A 80 24.05 4.84 -9.02
C ARG A 80 23.93 3.68 -8.03
N VAL A 81 23.40 3.96 -6.85
CA VAL A 81 23.10 2.99 -5.79
C VAL A 81 21.63 3.10 -5.42
N SER A 82 21.00 1.97 -5.11
CA SER A 82 19.61 1.96 -4.67
C SER A 82 19.53 1.48 -3.22
N ARG A 83 18.63 2.07 -2.43
CA ARG A 83 18.36 1.66 -1.05
C ARG A 83 16.86 1.58 -0.80
N ILE A 84 16.46 0.64 0.05
CA ILE A 84 15.10 0.63 0.57
C ILE A 84 15.01 1.65 1.69
N GLU A 85 13.99 2.50 1.63
CA GLU A 85 13.66 3.46 2.66
C GLU A 85 12.24 3.22 3.18
N ALA A 86 12.05 3.58 4.44
CA ALA A 86 10.73 3.60 5.06
C ALA A 86 9.92 4.78 4.52
N VAL A 87 8.64 4.55 4.27
CA VAL A 87 7.68 5.61 3.94
C VAL A 87 7.12 6.14 5.27
N ASP A 88 7.58 7.33 5.69
CA ASP A 88 7.41 7.85 7.06
C ASP A 88 5.97 7.87 7.57
N ASP A 89 4.99 8.27 6.75
CA ASP A 89 3.57 8.34 7.11
C ASP A 89 2.90 6.95 7.22
N ARG A 90 3.56 5.89 6.73
CA ARG A 90 2.97 4.55 6.61
C ARG A 90 3.69 3.51 7.44
N TRP A 91 5.02 3.51 7.52
CA TRP A 91 5.75 2.41 8.14
C TRP A 91 5.44 2.28 9.62
N GLU A 92 5.36 3.37 10.39
CA GLU A 92 5.04 3.29 11.81
C GLU A 92 3.68 2.65 11.99
N ARG A 93 2.70 3.14 11.23
CA ARG A 93 1.32 2.66 11.26
C ARG A 93 1.21 1.19 10.89
N MET A 94 1.82 0.80 9.77
CA MET A 94 1.71 -0.56 9.23
C MET A 94 2.48 -1.58 10.08
N VAL A 95 3.65 -1.21 10.59
CA VAL A 95 4.54 -2.13 11.34
C VAL A 95 4.26 -2.14 12.83
N THR A 96 3.84 -1.02 13.43
CA THR A 96 3.57 -0.94 14.88
C THR A 96 2.08 -1.00 15.21
N GLY A 97 1.21 -0.72 14.24
CA GLY A 97 -0.23 -0.83 14.40
C GLY A 97 -0.75 -2.26 14.31
N MET A 98 -2.07 -2.37 14.35
CA MET A 98 -2.78 -3.64 14.19
C MET A 98 -3.79 -3.53 13.05
N PRO A 99 -4.27 -4.65 12.49
CA PRO A 99 -5.25 -4.60 11.43
C PRO A 99 -6.64 -4.18 11.95
N TRP A 100 -7.29 -3.27 11.24
CA TRP A 100 -8.66 -2.84 11.43
C TRP A 100 -9.49 -3.22 10.21
N VAL A 101 -10.75 -3.56 10.42
CA VAL A 101 -11.71 -3.84 9.35
C VAL A 101 -12.84 -2.83 9.42
N ALA A 102 -12.98 -2.06 8.35
CA ALA A 102 -14.08 -1.14 8.14
C ALA A 102 -15.11 -1.75 7.19
N SER A 103 -16.39 -1.68 7.56
CA SER A 103 -17.49 -1.77 6.58
C SER A 103 -17.87 -0.35 6.22
N CYS A 104 -17.64 0.05 4.98
CA CYS A 104 -17.90 1.43 4.55
C CYS A 104 -18.57 1.50 3.18
N THR A 105 -19.06 2.68 2.87
CA THR A 105 -19.49 3.06 1.53
C THR A 105 -18.71 4.28 1.08
N VAL A 106 -18.29 4.28 -0.18
CA VAL A 106 -17.75 5.48 -0.83
C VAL A 106 -18.62 5.81 -2.02
N ALA A 107 -19.12 7.04 -2.07
CA ALA A 107 -19.94 7.52 -3.15
C ALA A 107 -19.12 8.48 -4.03
N VAL A 108 -18.88 8.07 -5.27
CA VAL A 108 -18.01 8.71 -6.27
C VAL A 108 -18.79 9.14 -7.51
N ASP A 109 -18.19 9.97 -8.35
CA ASP A 109 -18.71 10.25 -9.69
C ASP A 109 -18.55 9.02 -10.58
N GLY A 110 -19.55 8.73 -11.42
CA GLY A 110 -19.52 7.62 -12.35
C GLY A 110 -18.39 7.74 -13.39
N ASP A 111 -18.00 8.97 -13.74
CA ASP A 111 -16.91 9.23 -14.70
C ASP A 111 -15.52 8.87 -14.12
N GLU A 112 -15.41 8.71 -12.80
CA GLU A 112 -14.17 8.25 -12.14
C GLU A 112 -14.01 6.73 -12.11
N VAL A 113 -15.05 5.98 -12.48
CA VAL A 113 -15.05 4.52 -12.51
C VAL A 113 -14.82 4.04 -13.94
N GLU A 114 -13.64 3.49 -14.20
CA GLU A 114 -13.28 2.97 -15.52
C GLU A 114 -14.14 1.77 -15.94
N SER A 115 -14.41 0.84 -15.02
CA SER A 115 -15.30 -0.30 -15.26
C SER A 115 -16.01 -0.74 -14.00
N CYS A 116 -17.32 -0.98 -14.11
CA CYS A 116 -18.14 -1.56 -13.05
C CYS A 116 -18.49 -3.04 -13.30
N SER A 117 -17.89 -3.68 -14.31
CA SER A 117 -18.19 -5.06 -14.69
C SER A 117 -16.98 -5.85 -15.19
N GLY A 118 -17.06 -7.18 -15.10
CA GLY A 118 -15.97 -8.06 -15.47
C GLY A 118 -14.90 -8.23 -14.38
N PRO A 119 -13.79 -8.91 -14.69
CA PRO A 119 -12.75 -9.27 -13.71
C PRO A 119 -12.07 -8.06 -13.06
N GLU A 120 -11.97 -6.94 -13.77
CA GLU A 120 -11.27 -5.72 -13.34
C GLU A 120 -12.17 -4.76 -12.53
N ALA A 121 -13.47 -5.07 -12.42
CA ALA A 121 -14.43 -4.17 -11.79
C ALA A 121 -14.11 -3.87 -10.32
N ALA A 122 -13.64 -4.88 -9.58
CA ALA A 122 -13.32 -4.71 -8.16
C ALA A 122 -12.18 -3.69 -7.97
N ASP A 123 -11.12 -3.82 -8.76
CA ASP A 123 -9.95 -2.94 -8.70
C ASP A 123 -10.29 -1.54 -9.19
N SER A 124 -11.06 -1.42 -10.28
CA SER A 124 -11.52 -0.13 -10.79
C SER A 124 -12.38 0.62 -9.76
N LEU A 125 -13.32 -0.08 -9.10
CA LEU A 125 -14.14 0.48 -8.04
C LEU A 125 -13.33 0.81 -6.78
N ALA A 126 -12.35 -0.01 -6.42
CA ALA A 126 -11.45 0.27 -5.29
C ALA A 126 -10.58 1.50 -5.54
N PHE A 127 -10.05 1.63 -6.76
CA PHE A 127 -9.26 2.79 -7.18
C PHE A 127 -10.10 4.06 -7.27
N ALA A 128 -11.34 3.97 -7.76
CA ALA A 128 -12.25 5.10 -7.74
C ALA A 128 -12.56 5.54 -6.30
N ALA A 129 -12.74 4.60 -5.37
CA ALA A 129 -13.05 4.89 -3.98
C ALA A 129 -11.87 5.50 -3.18
N PHE A 130 -10.66 4.94 -3.34
CA PHE A 130 -9.50 5.23 -2.48
C PHE A 130 -8.17 5.45 -3.21
N GLY A 131 -8.16 5.50 -4.54
CA GLY A 131 -6.94 5.64 -5.34
C GLY A 131 -5.95 4.51 -5.10
N ASP A 132 -4.65 4.85 -5.08
CA ASP A 132 -3.57 3.91 -4.78
C ASP A 132 -3.69 3.27 -3.40
N HIS A 133 -4.30 3.94 -2.41
CA HIS A 133 -4.54 3.31 -1.12
C HIS A 133 -5.48 2.11 -1.28
N GLY A 134 -6.51 2.22 -2.12
CA GLY A 134 -7.49 1.15 -2.34
C GLY A 134 -6.95 -0.08 -3.07
N THR A 135 -5.90 0.10 -3.88
CA THR A 135 -5.34 -0.96 -4.74
C THR A 135 -3.99 -1.48 -4.28
N ARG A 136 -3.21 -0.67 -3.56
CA ARG A 136 -1.83 -1.00 -3.17
C ARG A 136 -1.62 -1.06 -1.66
N GLU A 137 -2.45 -0.40 -0.86
CA GLU A 137 -2.24 -0.32 0.60
C GLU A 137 -3.27 -1.09 1.43
N PHE A 138 -4.54 -0.86 1.13
CA PHE A 138 -5.64 -1.50 1.81
C PHE A 138 -5.94 -2.84 1.18
N PHE A 139 -6.39 -3.78 2.01
CA PHE A 139 -7.08 -4.96 1.52
C PHE A 139 -8.55 -4.59 1.29
N THR A 140 -8.87 -4.19 0.07
CA THR A 140 -10.23 -3.83 -0.31
C THR A 140 -10.99 -5.04 -0.83
N HIS A 141 -12.25 -5.17 -0.40
CA HIS A 141 -13.18 -6.15 -0.94
C HIS A 141 -14.50 -5.46 -1.26
N VAL A 142 -14.70 -5.17 -2.55
CA VAL A 142 -15.96 -4.63 -3.07
C VAL A 142 -17.05 -5.70 -2.94
N ARG A 143 -18.08 -5.40 -2.14
CA ARG A 143 -19.22 -6.32 -1.94
C ARG A 143 -20.23 -6.18 -3.07
N PHE A 144 -20.64 -4.95 -3.33
CA PHE A 144 -21.52 -4.58 -4.43
C PHE A 144 -21.44 -3.06 -4.63
N HIS A 145 -21.94 -2.57 -5.76
CA HIS A 145 -22.12 -1.16 -6.02
C HIS A 145 -23.55 -0.90 -6.51
N LYS A 146 -23.97 0.36 -6.45
CA LYS A 146 -25.25 0.83 -6.97
C LYS A 146 -25.03 2.12 -7.74
N HIS A 147 -25.79 2.30 -8.81
CA HIS A 147 -25.85 3.56 -9.52
C HIS A 147 -26.99 4.39 -8.90
N GLU A 148 -26.67 5.59 -8.45
CA GLU A 148 -27.63 6.57 -7.95
C GLU A 148 -27.81 7.67 -8.98
N GLY A 149 -28.95 7.65 -9.68
CA GLY A 149 -29.17 8.52 -10.83
C GLY A 149 -28.22 8.18 -11.98
N ASP A 150 -27.88 9.19 -12.78
CA ASP A 150 -27.11 9.00 -14.02
C ASP A 150 -25.60 9.22 -13.85
N SER A 151 -25.14 9.78 -12.73
CA SER A 151 -23.74 10.24 -12.56
C SER A 151 -23.06 9.83 -11.27
N ARG A 152 -23.70 9.03 -10.41
CA ARG A 152 -23.13 8.67 -9.10
C ARG A 152 -23.11 7.16 -8.90
N ILE A 153 -22.00 6.65 -8.36
CA ILE A 153 -21.85 5.26 -7.99
C ILE A 153 -21.56 5.18 -6.48
N VAL A 154 -22.34 4.37 -5.77
CA VAL A 154 -22.16 4.07 -4.35
C VAL A 154 -21.56 2.68 -4.20
N ILE A 155 -20.33 2.61 -3.71
CA ILE A 155 -19.53 1.40 -3.64
C ILE A 155 -19.54 0.91 -2.20
N HIS A 156 -20.07 -0.29 -1.97
CA HIS A 156 -20.12 -0.90 -0.64
C HIS A 156 -18.94 -1.88 -0.48
N MET A 157 -18.13 -1.69 0.55
CA MET A 157 -16.84 -2.37 0.68
C MET A 157 -16.56 -2.82 2.10
N LEU A 158 -15.78 -3.88 2.20
CA LEU A 158 -14.94 -4.12 3.37
C LEU A 158 -13.54 -3.59 3.06
N VAL A 159 -12.95 -2.86 3.98
CA VAL A 159 -11.59 -2.35 3.88
C VAL A 159 -10.84 -2.79 5.10
N GLU A 160 -9.76 -3.54 4.89
CA GLU A 160 -8.80 -3.84 5.94
C GLU A 160 -7.56 -2.98 5.77
N LEU A 161 -7.16 -2.30 6.85
CA LEU A 161 -6.00 -1.42 6.91
C LEU A 161 -5.29 -1.57 8.25
N TYR A 162 -4.03 -1.19 8.32
CA TYR A 162 -3.30 -1.16 9.59
C TYR A 162 -3.38 0.24 10.20
N ALA A 163 -3.62 0.30 11.51
CA ALA A 163 -3.59 1.54 12.29
C ALA A 163 -3.24 1.25 13.76
N ARG A 164 -2.69 2.25 14.45
CA ARG A 164 -2.33 2.22 15.87
C ARG A 164 -3.54 2.44 16.79
N SER A 165 -4.60 3.08 16.28
CA SER A 165 -5.87 3.25 16.99
C SER A 165 -7.06 3.29 16.04
N GLU A 166 -8.28 3.29 16.59
CA GLU A 166 -9.53 3.42 15.83
C GLU A 166 -9.63 4.80 15.16
N GLU A 167 -9.19 5.84 15.88
CA GLU A 167 -9.15 7.22 15.37
C GLU A 167 -8.21 7.32 14.17
N GLU A 168 -6.99 6.79 14.28
CA GLU A 168 -6.04 6.79 13.16
C GLU A 168 -6.57 5.97 11.97
N ALA A 169 -7.23 4.83 12.22
CA ALA A 169 -7.86 4.06 11.14
C ALA A 169 -8.94 4.87 10.41
N SER A 170 -9.77 5.61 11.16
CA SER A 170 -10.80 6.47 10.59
C SER A 170 -10.19 7.62 9.78
N GLU A 171 -9.18 8.30 10.33
CA GLU A 171 -8.47 9.41 9.68
C GLU A 171 -7.81 8.96 8.38
N VAL A 172 -7.18 7.78 8.35
CA VAL A 172 -6.55 7.22 7.15
C VAL A 172 -7.60 6.92 6.07
N LEU A 173 -8.75 6.34 6.43
CA LEU A 173 -9.83 6.09 5.48
C LEU A 173 -10.41 7.39 4.93
N GLU A 174 -10.63 8.38 5.79
CA GLU A 174 -11.16 9.70 5.39
C GLU A 174 -10.19 10.44 4.47
N ALA A 175 -8.90 10.46 4.80
CA ALA A 175 -7.87 11.10 3.99
C ALA A 175 -7.67 10.41 2.63
N ALA A 176 -7.80 9.09 2.58
CA ALA A 176 -7.66 8.33 1.34
C ALA A 176 -8.91 8.38 0.44
N SER A 177 -10.09 8.70 1.00
CA SER A 177 -11.33 8.65 0.22
C SER A 177 -11.37 9.74 -0.84
N ARG A 178 -11.65 9.34 -2.08
CA ARG A 178 -11.82 10.26 -3.21
C ARG A 178 -13.26 10.79 -3.33
N GLY A 179 -14.20 10.17 -2.62
CA GLY A 179 -15.61 10.51 -2.64
C GLY A 179 -16.19 10.76 -1.25
N THR A 180 -17.52 10.69 -1.15
CA THR A 180 -18.17 10.78 0.17
C THR A 180 -18.08 9.43 0.89
N LEU A 181 -17.22 9.35 1.90
CA LEU A 181 -17.08 8.19 2.77
C LEU A 181 -18.20 8.15 3.83
N ALA A 182 -18.73 6.96 4.08
CA ALA A 182 -19.49 6.66 5.30
C ALA A 182 -19.05 5.32 5.88
N ILE A 183 -18.48 5.36 7.09
CA ILE A 183 -18.07 4.17 7.84
C ILE A 183 -19.27 3.68 8.64
N THR A 184 -19.77 2.48 8.32
CA THR A 184 -20.90 1.86 9.02
C THR A 184 -20.45 1.11 10.27
N SER A 185 -19.26 0.52 10.22
CA SER A 185 -18.62 -0.13 11.36
C SER A 185 -17.11 -0.11 11.17
N LEU A 186 -16.37 -0.01 12.27
CA LEU A 186 -14.93 -0.14 12.33
C LEU A 186 -14.58 -0.97 13.55
N ALA A 187 -13.76 -1.99 13.37
CA ALA A 187 -13.38 -2.88 14.46
C ALA A 187 -11.96 -3.41 14.28
N PRO A 188 -11.24 -3.67 15.38
CA PRO A 188 -9.97 -4.38 15.32
C PRO A 188 -10.18 -5.80 14.78
N GLU A 189 -9.35 -6.23 13.83
CA GLU A 189 -9.33 -7.61 13.38
C GLU A 189 -8.57 -8.47 14.39
N SER A 190 -9.09 -9.67 14.64
CA SER A 190 -8.60 -10.60 15.66
C SER A 190 -7.22 -11.21 15.39
N ARG A 191 -6.53 -10.77 14.32
CA ARG A 191 -5.15 -11.19 14.06
C ARG A 191 -4.24 -10.56 15.12
N PRO A 192 -3.33 -11.35 15.72
CA PRO A 192 -2.42 -10.83 16.73
C PRO A 192 -1.68 -9.60 16.20
N PRO A 193 -1.43 -8.58 17.04
CA PRO A 193 -0.73 -7.38 16.61
C PRO A 193 0.60 -7.80 16.00
N ALA A 194 0.86 -7.20 14.85
CA ALA A 194 2.13 -7.12 14.19
C ALA A 194 3.33 -7.38 15.14
N SER A 195 3.54 -6.53 16.14
CA SER A 195 4.71 -6.57 17.04
C SER A 195 4.88 -7.81 17.93
N SER A 196 3.95 -8.76 17.95
CA SER A 196 4.03 -9.96 18.80
C SER A 196 4.90 -11.04 18.16
N GLY A 197 6.22 -10.90 18.33
CA GLY A 197 7.25 -11.88 17.94
C GLY A 197 7.12 -13.22 18.69
N GLY A 198 6.10 -14.00 18.35
CA GLY A 198 5.92 -15.36 18.84
C GLY A 198 6.97 -16.30 18.27
N GLU A 199 7.68 -17.00 19.15
CA GLU A 199 8.64 -18.05 18.83
C GLU A 199 7.96 -19.14 17.96
N PRO A 200 8.59 -19.61 16.87
CA PRO A 200 7.99 -20.62 16.00
C PRO A 200 7.80 -21.94 16.76
N PRO A 201 6.67 -22.65 16.59
CA PRO A 201 6.48 -23.95 17.22
C PRO A 201 7.50 -24.95 16.67
N HIS A 202 8.18 -25.63 17.59
CA HIS A 202 9.12 -26.73 17.35
C HIS A 202 8.50 -27.90 16.58
#